data_AF-A0A9W6KKQ1-F1
#
_entry.id   AF-A0A9W6KKQ1-F1
#
_cell.length_a   1.000
_cell.length_b   1.000
_cell.length_c   1.000
_cell.angle_alpha   90.00
_cell.angle_beta   90.00
_cell.angle_gamma   90.00
#
_symmetry.space_group_name_H-M   'P 1'
#
loop_
_entity.id
_entity.type
_entity.pdbx_description
1 polymer ?
#
loop_
_entity_poly.entity_id
_entity_poly.type
_entity_poly.pdbx_seq_one_letter_code
_entity_poly.pdbx_strand_id
1 'polypeptide(L)'
;MIGDAAHDPTSDHTPHNFPGWGSQIVTAADFPNRPDLGLDAHRVLDDIRRSRDPRVKYGISNGQIYSSYAVSGYGAWDWRPYNPKNGDKHFTHGHLSVVGDARADGTQPWQTIGADVAGEEDDDDMGASFGPITIEREGLTSLTIPPVQGGAADPRSAWLNFCNDTGQPYALRIWYSTGNEGFSPFPGTNGGLLAIRSGQRWSQEIPAGTACLSILRQAIDPDGNIVPPTADFRAFAGHLTCAIERGAVIRK
;
A
#
# COMPACT_ATOMS: atom_id res chain seq x y z
N MET A 1 -16.78 5.98 24.97
CA MET A 1 -18.08 5.29 24.81
C MET A 1 -18.99 6.30 24.13
N ILE A 2 -19.75 5.92 23.10
CA ILE A 2 -20.61 6.87 22.37
C ILE A 2 -21.76 7.32 23.29
N GLY A 3 -21.92 8.63 23.49
CA GLY A 3 -23.11 9.24 24.10
C GLY A 3 -23.27 9.17 25.63
N ASP A 4 -22.20 9.04 26.42
CA ASP A 4 -22.31 9.22 27.88
C ASP A 4 -22.37 10.71 28.29
N ALA A 5 -23.03 11.00 29.42
CA ALA A 5 -23.21 12.37 29.92
C ALA A 5 -21.92 13.03 30.44
N ALA A 6 -20.80 12.29 30.48
CA ALA A 6 -19.49 12.81 30.88
C ALA A 6 -18.70 13.38 29.69
N HIS A 7 -19.21 13.26 28.46
CA HIS A 7 -18.59 13.82 27.27
C HIS A 7 -18.85 15.33 27.10
N ASP A 8 -17.87 16.01 26.49
CA ASP A 8 -17.98 17.42 26.10
C ASP A 8 -19.17 17.59 25.13
N PRO A 9 -20.19 18.41 25.47
CA PRO A 9 -21.38 18.59 24.64
C PRO A 9 -21.08 19.23 23.28
N THR A 10 -19.89 19.77 23.07
CA THR A 10 -19.45 20.32 21.77
C THR A 10 -18.75 19.29 20.89
N SER A 11 -18.49 18.09 21.40
CA SER A 11 -17.82 17.02 20.67
C SER A 11 -18.74 16.39 19.63
N ASP A 12 -18.20 15.99 18.49
CA ASP A 12 -18.95 15.22 17.49
C ASP A 12 -19.27 13.78 17.97
N HIS A 13 -18.71 13.35 19.13
CA HIS A 13 -19.03 12.11 19.85
C HIS A 13 -20.29 12.20 20.74
N THR A 14 -20.92 13.37 20.84
CA THR A 14 -22.18 13.54 21.55
C THR A 14 -23.37 13.61 20.60
N PRO A 15 -24.59 13.25 21.05
CA PRO A 15 -25.79 13.37 20.22
C PRO A 15 -26.14 14.84 19.95
N HIS A 16 -26.24 15.19 18.67
CA HIS A 16 -26.65 16.51 18.20
C HIS A 16 -27.99 16.47 17.46
N ASN A 17 -28.66 17.62 17.39
CA ASN A 17 -29.83 17.80 16.55
C ASN A 17 -29.42 18.57 15.28
N PHE A 18 -29.64 17.98 14.12
CA PHE A 18 -29.34 18.55 12.82
C PHE A 18 -30.66 18.88 12.10
N PRO A 19 -31.03 20.18 12.01
CA PRO A 19 -32.27 20.59 11.33
C PRO A 19 -32.34 20.04 9.90
N GLY A 20 -33.44 19.36 9.58
CA GLY A 20 -33.65 18.76 8.26
C GLY A 20 -33.01 17.39 8.04
N TRP A 21 -32.29 16.85 9.03
CA TRP A 21 -31.70 15.50 8.97
C TRP A 21 -32.18 14.60 10.11
N GLY A 22 -32.08 15.05 11.37
CA GLY A 22 -32.60 14.30 12.50
C GLY A 22 -32.15 14.81 13.86
N SER A 23 -32.57 14.11 14.91
CA SER A 23 -32.27 14.42 16.31
C SER A 23 -31.45 13.32 16.97
N GLN A 24 -30.61 13.69 17.93
CA GLN A 24 -29.77 12.76 18.71
C GLN A 24 -28.79 11.95 17.85
N ILE A 25 -28.21 12.57 16.82
CA ILE A 25 -27.27 11.93 15.91
C ILE A 25 -25.83 12.18 16.39
N VAL A 26 -25.03 11.12 16.42
CA VAL A 26 -23.58 11.18 16.67
C VAL A 26 -22.86 11.15 15.32
N THR A 27 -21.91 12.05 15.12
CA THR A 27 -21.22 12.24 13.82
C THR A 27 -19.72 11.95 13.90
N ALA A 28 -19.27 11.25 14.94
CA ALA A 28 -17.88 10.82 15.06
C ALA A 28 -17.76 9.35 15.48
N ALA A 29 -16.65 8.74 15.08
CA ALA A 29 -16.24 7.43 15.52
C ALA A 29 -14.73 7.39 15.73
N ASP A 30 -14.33 6.69 16.79
CA ASP A 30 -12.94 6.36 17.06
C ASP A 30 -12.69 4.90 16.71
N PHE A 31 -11.53 4.61 16.17
CA PHE A 31 -11.08 3.26 15.89
C PHE A 31 -9.64 3.04 16.35
N PRO A 32 -9.28 1.83 16.81
CA PRO A 32 -7.94 1.57 17.32
C PRO A 32 -6.84 1.86 16.28
N ASN A 33 -5.71 2.37 16.74
CA ASN A 33 -4.48 2.37 15.97
C ASN A 33 -3.65 1.17 16.44
N ARG A 34 -3.76 0.06 15.71
CA ARG A 34 -3.05 -1.20 15.99
C ARG A 34 -2.37 -1.71 14.72
N PRO A 35 -1.30 -1.03 14.25
CA PRO A 35 -0.55 -1.48 13.08
C PRO A 35 0.01 -2.90 13.24
N ASP A 36 0.32 -3.28 14.48
CA ASP A 36 0.74 -4.64 14.85
C ASP A 36 -0.32 -5.71 14.58
N LEU A 37 -1.60 -5.33 14.51
CA LEU A 37 -2.72 -6.19 14.14
C LEU A 37 -3.25 -5.89 12.72
N GLY A 38 -2.52 -5.07 11.94
CA GLY A 38 -2.88 -4.72 10.57
C GLY A 38 -3.82 -3.52 10.41
N LEU A 39 -4.12 -2.77 11.48
CA LEU A 39 -4.92 -1.54 11.42
C LEU A 39 -4.07 -0.32 11.75
N ASP A 40 -3.47 0.29 10.73
CA ASP A 40 -2.86 1.62 10.84
C ASP A 40 -3.93 2.69 10.64
N ALA A 41 -4.34 3.32 11.73
CA ALA A 41 -5.40 4.32 11.70
C ALA A 41 -5.00 5.57 10.91
N HIS A 42 -3.71 5.92 10.92
CA HIS A 42 -3.21 7.07 10.19
C HIS A 42 -3.29 6.84 8.69
N ARG A 43 -2.87 5.64 8.24
CA ARG A 43 -3.00 5.24 6.84
C ARG A 43 -4.45 5.26 6.36
N VAL A 44 -5.37 4.67 7.13
CA VAL A 44 -6.81 4.68 6.79
C VAL A 44 -7.35 6.09 6.66
N LEU A 45 -7.02 6.99 7.60
CA LEU A 45 -7.47 8.38 7.54
C LEU A 45 -6.86 9.16 6.38
N ASP A 46 -5.61 8.85 6.01
CA ASP A 46 -4.94 9.48 4.88
C ASP A 46 -5.50 9.00 3.53
N ASP A 47 -5.88 7.72 3.43
CA ASP A 47 -6.61 7.16 2.29
C ASP A 47 -7.95 7.89 2.10
N ILE A 48 -8.72 8.05 3.17
CA ILE A 48 -9.97 8.81 3.19
C ILE A 48 -9.74 10.27 2.79
N ARG A 49 -8.71 10.92 3.36
CA ARG A 49 -8.36 12.32 3.07
C ARG A 49 -8.06 12.53 1.58
N ARG A 50 -7.28 11.62 0.98
CA ARG A 50 -6.93 11.66 -0.46
C ARG A 50 -8.15 11.46 -1.34
N SER A 51 -9.07 10.58 -0.96
CA SER A 51 -10.33 10.37 -1.71
C SER A 51 -11.27 11.58 -1.69
N ARG A 52 -11.06 12.52 -0.75
CA ARG A 52 -11.90 13.70 -0.52
C ARG A 52 -13.38 13.33 -0.38
N ASP A 53 -13.67 12.23 0.32
CA ASP A 53 -15.02 11.71 0.45
C ASP A 53 -15.97 12.79 1.00
N PRO A 54 -17.11 13.05 0.32
CA PRO A 54 -18.01 14.16 0.66
C PRO A 54 -18.70 14.01 2.02
N ARG A 55 -18.63 12.83 2.64
CA ARG A 55 -19.12 12.57 4.00
C ARG A 55 -18.22 13.16 5.07
N VAL A 56 -16.95 13.42 4.77
CA VAL A 56 -15.95 13.78 5.79
C VAL A 56 -16.06 15.25 6.19
N LYS A 57 -16.03 15.48 7.50
CA LYS A 57 -15.84 16.79 8.11
C LYS A 57 -14.36 17.00 8.47
N TYR A 58 -13.77 16.07 9.22
CA TYR A 58 -12.34 16.05 9.56
C TYR A 58 -11.88 14.67 10.07
N GLY A 59 -10.57 14.44 10.08
CA GLY A 59 -9.95 13.26 10.68
C GLY A 59 -8.71 13.63 11.50
N ILE A 60 -8.44 12.88 12.58
CA ILE A 60 -7.35 13.14 13.54
C ILE A 60 -6.58 11.84 13.80
N SER A 61 -5.25 11.90 13.69
CA SER A 61 -4.35 10.81 14.08
C SER A 61 -2.92 11.32 14.22
N ASN A 62 -2.12 10.70 15.08
CA ASN A 62 -0.69 10.94 15.24
C ASN A 62 -0.33 12.42 15.50
N GLY A 63 -1.16 13.13 16.28
CA GLY A 63 -0.98 14.54 16.59
C GLY A 63 -1.24 15.47 15.41
N GLN A 64 -1.95 15.00 14.38
CA GLN A 64 -2.33 15.76 13.20
C GLN A 64 -3.84 15.72 12.98
N ILE A 65 -4.36 16.73 12.30
CA ILE A 65 -5.77 16.84 11.89
C ILE A 65 -5.82 17.30 10.42
N TYR A 66 -6.74 16.77 9.62
CA TYR A 66 -7.14 17.40 8.35
C TYR A 66 -8.62 17.73 8.39
N SER A 67 -9.10 18.63 7.53
CA SER A 67 -10.54 18.97 7.46
C SER A 67 -10.96 19.17 6.02
N SER A 68 -12.22 18.91 5.68
CA SER A 68 -12.74 19.10 4.31
C SER A 68 -12.90 20.57 3.90
N TYR A 69 -12.51 21.49 4.78
CA TYR A 69 -12.55 22.95 4.60
C TYR A 69 -11.24 23.57 5.08
N ALA A 70 -10.89 24.72 4.48
CA ALA A 70 -9.72 25.50 4.88
C ALA A 70 -9.91 26.10 6.28
N VAL A 71 -8.87 26.07 7.10
CA VAL A 71 -8.95 26.55 8.49
C VAL A 71 -7.57 26.93 9.01
N SER A 72 -7.50 28.04 9.76
CA SER A 72 -6.27 28.51 10.41
C SER A 72 -5.05 28.64 9.47
N GLY A 73 -5.27 29.05 8.22
CA GLY A 73 -4.21 29.22 7.23
C GLY A 73 -3.77 27.93 6.52
N TYR A 74 -4.39 26.78 6.83
CA TYR A 74 -4.18 25.52 6.12
C TYR A 74 -5.28 25.30 5.08
N GLY A 75 -4.92 24.69 3.94
CA GLY A 75 -5.86 24.34 2.89
C GLY A 75 -6.84 23.27 3.34
N ALA A 76 -7.95 23.15 2.61
CA ALA A 76 -8.83 22.00 2.76
C ALA A 76 -8.05 20.73 2.42
N TRP A 77 -8.26 19.66 3.19
CA TRP A 77 -7.62 18.35 3.07
C TRP A 77 -6.13 18.31 3.41
N ASP A 78 -5.55 19.40 3.92
CA ASP A 78 -4.17 19.39 4.40
C ASP A 78 -4.09 18.85 5.83
N TRP A 79 -3.11 17.97 6.07
CA TRP A 79 -2.70 17.63 7.42
C TRP A 79 -2.05 18.84 8.08
N ARG A 80 -2.49 19.15 9.30
CA ARG A 80 -1.93 20.21 10.13
C ARG A 80 -1.73 19.73 11.57
N PRO A 81 -0.87 20.41 12.36
CA PRO A 81 -0.69 20.07 13.77
C PRO A 81 -2.00 20.09 14.56
N TYR A 82 -2.22 19.08 15.40
CA TYR A 82 -3.34 18.98 16.32
C TYR A 82 -2.85 19.14 17.76
N ASN A 83 -3.29 20.23 18.40
CA ASN A 83 -2.89 20.60 19.77
C ASN A 83 -4.14 20.68 20.69
N PRO A 84 -4.69 19.54 21.12
CA PRO A 84 -5.91 19.52 21.92
C PRO A 84 -5.66 19.95 23.37
N LYS A 85 -6.66 20.57 23.98
CA LYS A 85 -6.60 21.00 25.38
C LYS A 85 -6.53 19.85 26.38
N ASN A 86 -7.17 18.73 26.06
CA ASN A 86 -7.22 17.53 26.92
C ASN A 86 -5.95 16.66 26.81
N GLY A 87 -4.99 17.02 25.96
CA GLY A 87 -3.74 16.31 25.77
C GLY A 87 -3.81 15.05 24.88
N ASP A 88 -4.99 14.65 24.42
CA ASP A 88 -5.14 13.43 23.61
C ASP A 88 -4.74 13.65 22.14
N LYS A 89 -3.49 13.32 21.83
CA LYS A 89 -2.93 13.47 20.48
C LYS A 89 -3.28 12.34 19.52
N HIS A 90 -4.15 11.39 19.86
CA HIS A 90 -4.60 10.33 18.94
C HIS A 90 -3.46 9.45 18.40
N PHE A 91 -2.54 9.05 19.29
CA PHE A 91 -1.47 8.10 18.93
C PHE A 91 -1.93 6.63 18.98
N THR A 92 -2.97 6.35 19.78
CA THR A 92 -3.47 4.99 20.04
C THR A 92 -4.77 4.68 19.30
N HIS A 93 -5.37 5.66 18.63
CA HIS A 93 -6.61 5.56 17.87
C HIS A 93 -6.65 6.63 16.77
N GLY A 94 -7.49 6.42 15.76
CA GLY A 94 -7.88 7.45 14.81
C GLY A 94 -9.29 7.94 15.13
N HIS A 95 -9.53 9.23 14.96
CA HIS A 95 -10.86 9.85 15.08
C HIS A 95 -11.30 10.31 13.70
N LEU A 96 -12.52 9.98 13.31
CA LEU A 96 -13.15 10.45 12.08
C LEU A 96 -14.48 11.12 12.42
N SER A 97 -14.68 12.34 11.92
CA SER A 97 -15.96 13.02 11.96
C SER A 97 -16.54 13.20 10.57
N VAL A 98 -17.85 12.93 10.47
CA VAL A 98 -18.65 13.15 9.27
C VAL A 98 -19.44 14.46 9.36
N VAL A 99 -19.96 14.91 8.22
CA VAL A 99 -20.79 16.11 8.11
C VAL A 99 -22.13 15.96 8.84
N GLY A 100 -22.71 17.09 9.25
CA GLY A 100 -23.97 17.16 9.98
C GLY A 100 -25.22 17.21 9.10
N ASP A 101 -25.25 16.43 8.01
CA ASP A 101 -26.38 16.37 7.07
C ASP A 101 -26.50 15.01 6.39
N ALA A 102 -27.54 14.84 5.56
CA ALA A 102 -27.90 13.58 4.92
C ALA A 102 -26.79 12.93 4.07
N ARG A 103 -25.71 13.65 3.72
CA ARG A 103 -24.56 13.03 3.06
C ARG A 103 -23.94 11.94 3.94
N ALA A 104 -23.91 12.13 5.26
CA ALA A 104 -23.31 11.18 6.20
C ALA A 104 -23.94 9.78 6.16
N ASP A 105 -25.21 9.66 5.76
CA ASP A 105 -25.92 8.39 5.58
C ASP A 105 -25.61 7.69 4.25
N GLY A 106 -24.70 8.26 3.44
CA GLY A 106 -24.31 7.69 2.16
C GLY A 106 -23.80 6.25 2.30
N THR A 107 -24.46 5.31 1.63
CA THR A 107 -24.16 3.87 1.69
C THR A 107 -23.07 3.44 0.71
N GLN A 108 -22.52 4.37 -0.08
CA GLN A 108 -21.40 4.07 -0.96
C GLN A 108 -20.20 3.58 -0.14
N PRO A 109 -19.42 2.62 -0.66
CA PRO A 109 -18.15 2.26 -0.04
C PRO A 109 -17.30 3.50 0.16
N TRP A 110 -16.64 3.60 1.31
CA TRP A 110 -15.53 4.55 1.45
C TRP A 110 -14.47 4.13 0.44
N GLN A 111 -14.27 4.97 -0.56
CA GLN A 111 -13.18 4.74 -1.49
C GLN A 111 -11.89 4.65 -0.65
N THR A 112 -11.02 3.72 -1.03
CA THR A 112 -9.63 3.63 -0.55
C THR A 112 -9.40 3.08 0.87
N ILE A 113 -10.44 2.76 1.67
CA ILE A 113 -10.22 1.98 2.92
C ILE A 113 -9.83 0.54 2.54
N GLY A 114 -8.53 0.26 2.54
CA GLY A 114 -7.97 -1.04 2.17
C GLY A 114 -7.83 -1.28 0.66
N ALA A 115 -8.12 -0.28 -0.17
CA ALA A 115 -7.79 -0.29 -1.59
C ALA A 115 -6.65 0.69 -1.84
N ASP A 116 -5.58 0.24 -2.48
CA ASP A 116 -4.48 1.11 -2.93
C ASP A 116 -5.10 2.29 -3.68
N VAL A 117 -4.99 3.47 -3.06
CA VAL A 117 -5.62 4.73 -3.45
C VAL A 117 -5.29 5.00 -4.92
N ALA A 118 -6.27 4.83 -5.80
CA ALA A 118 -6.25 5.43 -7.12
C ALA A 118 -6.54 6.93 -6.94
N GLY A 119 -5.51 7.69 -6.57
CA GLY A 119 -5.52 9.14 -6.65
C GLY A 119 -5.06 9.56 -8.05
N GLU A 120 -5.67 10.63 -8.56
CA GLU A 120 -5.28 11.32 -9.79
C GLU A 120 -3.78 11.61 -9.77
N GLU A 121 -3.01 10.80 -10.49
CA GLU A 121 -1.60 11.06 -10.76
C GLU A 121 -1.48 11.23 -12.26
N ASP A 122 -0.85 12.34 -12.64
CA ASP A 122 -0.53 12.73 -14.00
C ASP A 122 -0.04 11.52 -14.82
N ASP A 123 -0.27 11.54 -16.13
CA ASP A 123 -0.06 10.45 -17.11
C ASP A 123 1.35 9.83 -17.17
N ASP A 124 2.25 10.13 -16.22
CA ASP A 124 3.63 9.67 -16.14
C ASP A 124 3.98 8.86 -14.88
N ASP A 125 3.08 8.63 -13.90
CA ASP A 125 3.46 7.92 -12.67
C ASP A 125 3.14 6.41 -12.68
N MET A 126 4.20 5.61 -12.56
CA MET A 126 4.15 4.17 -12.41
C MET A 126 3.60 3.86 -11.01
N GLY A 127 2.31 3.53 -10.91
CA GLY A 127 1.59 3.46 -9.64
C GLY A 127 2.29 2.65 -8.55
N ALA A 128 2.17 3.12 -7.29
CA ALA A 128 2.68 2.58 -6.04
C ALA A 128 3.58 1.33 -6.20
N SER A 129 4.85 1.57 -6.49
CA SER A 129 5.87 0.53 -6.49
C SER A 129 6.03 0.00 -5.06
N PHE A 130 6.07 -1.32 -4.89
CA PHE A 130 6.77 -1.85 -3.72
C PHE A 130 8.21 -1.41 -3.89
N GLY A 131 8.59 -0.33 -3.19
CA GLY A 131 9.91 0.28 -3.27
C GLY A 131 11.02 -0.77 -3.15
N PRO A 132 12.26 -0.43 -3.51
CA PRO A 132 13.34 -1.38 -3.73
C PRO A 132 13.43 -2.46 -2.63
N ILE A 133 13.03 -3.69 -2.98
CA ILE A 133 13.15 -4.85 -2.10
C ILE A 133 14.57 -5.38 -2.25
N THR A 134 15.32 -5.39 -1.15
CA THR A 134 16.64 -6.02 -1.13
C THR A 134 16.46 -7.53 -1.14
N ILE A 135 16.95 -8.19 -2.19
CA ILE A 135 17.09 -9.65 -2.18
C ILE A 135 18.35 -9.98 -1.42
N GLU A 136 18.18 -10.73 -0.34
CA GLU A 136 19.27 -11.09 0.56
C GLU A 136 20.41 -11.77 -0.19
N ARG A 137 21.63 -11.49 0.28
CA ARG A 137 22.88 -12.00 -0.31
C ARG A 137 22.94 -13.54 -0.26
N GLU A 138 22.27 -14.12 0.74
CA GLU A 138 22.19 -15.55 1.01
C GLU A 138 20.73 -15.92 1.33
N GLY A 139 20.22 -17.00 0.73
CA GLY A 139 18.91 -17.56 1.05
C GLY A 139 17.85 -17.37 -0.03
N LEU A 140 16.64 -17.85 0.29
CA LEU A 140 15.45 -17.75 -0.55
C LEU A 140 14.69 -16.47 -0.18
N THR A 141 14.55 -15.52 -1.11
CA THR A 141 13.62 -14.41 -0.92
C THR A 141 12.26 -14.83 -1.45
N SER A 142 11.34 -15.13 -0.53
CA SER A 142 9.93 -15.32 -0.85
C SER A 142 9.17 -14.05 -0.51
N LEU A 143 8.43 -13.54 -1.50
CA LEU A 143 7.61 -12.35 -1.36
C LEU A 143 6.15 -12.76 -1.48
N THR A 144 5.36 -12.49 -0.43
CA THR A 144 3.90 -12.53 -0.51
C THR A 144 3.44 -11.18 -1.00
N ILE A 145 2.70 -11.15 -2.09
CA ILE A 145 2.18 -9.92 -2.69
C ILE A 145 0.64 -9.98 -2.71
N PRO A 146 -0.06 -8.84 -2.64
CA PRO A 146 -1.47 -8.83 -2.99
C PRO A 146 -1.67 -9.48 -4.36
N PRO A 147 -2.70 -10.34 -4.55
CA PRO A 147 -2.93 -10.99 -5.82
C PRO A 147 -2.96 -9.98 -6.96
N VAL A 148 -2.15 -10.22 -8.01
CA VAL A 148 -2.14 -9.37 -9.20
C VAL A 148 -3.50 -9.52 -9.88
N GLN A 149 -4.37 -8.53 -9.75
CA GLN A 149 -5.68 -8.57 -10.40
C GLN A 149 -5.53 -8.11 -11.84
N GLY A 150 -5.73 -9.02 -12.79
CA GLY A 150 -5.90 -8.68 -14.20
C GLY A 150 -7.32 -9.00 -14.64
N GLY A 151 -8.06 -8.01 -15.15
CA GLY A 151 -9.44 -8.20 -15.64
C GLY A 151 -10.18 -6.90 -15.94
N ALA A 152 -11.47 -6.98 -16.27
CA ALA A 152 -12.28 -5.81 -16.60
C ALA A 152 -12.44 -4.78 -15.46
N ALA A 153 -12.21 -5.20 -14.21
CA ALA A 153 -12.28 -4.34 -13.02
C ALA A 153 -10.95 -3.68 -12.64
N ASP A 154 -9.81 -4.27 -13.00
CA ASP A 154 -8.48 -3.66 -12.90
C ASP A 154 -7.64 -4.10 -14.13
N PRO A 155 -7.53 -3.23 -15.16
CA PRO A 155 -6.82 -3.56 -16.39
C PRO A 155 -5.29 -3.36 -16.28
N ARG A 156 -4.77 -2.99 -15.09
CA ARG A 156 -3.36 -2.66 -14.92
C ARG A 156 -2.50 -3.91 -14.83
N SER A 157 -1.56 -4.03 -15.76
CA SER A 157 -0.47 -5.01 -15.68
C SER A 157 0.43 -4.71 -14.49
N ALA A 158 0.89 -5.71 -13.75
CA ALA A 158 1.99 -5.52 -12.79
C ALA A 158 3.30 -5.98 -13.44
N TRP A 159 4.42 -5.36 -13.10
CA TRP A 159 5.73 -5.62 -13.69
C TRP A 159 6.74 -5.96 -12.60
N LEU A 160 7.51 -7.01 -12.83
CA LEU A 160 8.64 -7.40 -12.02
C LEU A 160 9.91 -6.85 -12.65
N ASN A 161 10.65 -6.03 -11.90
CA ASN A 161 11.87 -5.39 -12.35
C ASN A 161 13.06 -5.88 -11.53
N PHE A 162 14.15 -6.26 -12.21
CA PHE A 162 15.45 -6.54 -11.61
C PHE A 162 16.53 -5.63 -12.18
N CYS A 163 17.35 -5.10 -11.29
CA CYS A 163 18.58 -4.39 -11.63
C CYS A 163 19.78 -5.08 -10.96
N ASN A 164 20.80 -5.40 -11.75
CA ASN A 164 22.04 -5.97 -11.24
C ASN A 164 23.13 -4.91 -11.14
N ASP A 165 23.52 -4.51 -9.94
CA ASP A 165 24.65 -3.62 -9.67
C ASP A 165 25.76 -4.30 -8.84
N THR A 166 25.96 -5.59 -9.06
CA THR A 166 26.88 -6.39 -8.23
C THR A 166 28.30 -6.48 -8.79
N GLY A 167 28.54 -5.85 -9.94
CA GLY A 167 29.82 -5.94 -10.66
C GLY A 167 30.08 -7.31 -11.29
N GLN A 168 29.22 -8.31 -11.07
CA GLN A 168 29.37 -9.69 -11.56
C GLN A 168 28.06 -10.23 -12.15
N PRO A 169 28.12 -11.15 -13.14
CA PRO A 169 26.93 -11.80 -13.64
C PRO A 169 26.41 -12.84 -12.65
N TYR A 170 25.08 -13.02 -12.60
CA TYR A 170 24.44 -14.09 -11.84
C TYR A 170 23.14 -14.53 -12.52
N ALA A 171 22.58 -15.64 -12.07
CA ALA A 171 21.25 -16.09 -12.46
C ALA A 171 20.25 -15.91 -11.31
N LEU A 172 19.02 -15.58 -11.67
CA LEU A 172 17.86 -15.63 -10.79
C LEU A 172 17.04 -16.84 -11.15
N ARG A 173 16.62 -17.58 -10.13
CA ARG A 173 15.59 -18.59 -10.23
C ARG A 173 14.30 -17.99 -9.72
N ILE A 174 13.35 -17.74 -10.61
CA ILE A 174 12.11 -17.01 -10.36
C ILE A 174 10.94 -17.95 -10.62
N TRP A 175 10.11 -18.10 -9.60
CA TRP A 175 8.88 -18.89 -9.63
C TRP A 175 7.73 -18.07 -9.09
N TYR A 176 6.52 -18.36 -9.58
CA TYR A 176 5.30 -17.75 -9.07
C TYR A 176 4.24 -18.80 -8.75
N SER A 177 3.30 -18.42 -7.89
CA SER A 177 2.09 -19.18 -7.62
C SER A 177 0.90 -18.24 -7.50
N THR A 178 -0.28 -18.72 -7.89
CA THR A 178 -1.56 -18.03 -7.71
C THR A 178 -2.22 -18.33 -6.36
N GLY A 179 -1.56 -19.11 -5.50
CA GLY A 179 -2.08 -19.53 -4.19
C GLY A 179 -2.98 -20.77 -4.25
N ASN A 180 -3.45 -21.17 -5.44
CA ASN A 180 -4.31 -22.34 -5.62
C ASN A 180 -3.55 -23.58 -6.15
N GLU A 181 -2.33 -23.39 -6.64
CA GLU A 181 -1.49 -24.44 -7.23
C GLU A 181 -0.04 -24.31 -6.74
N GLY A 182 0.79 -25.31 -7.05
CA GLY A 182 2.23 -25.28 -6.79
C GLY A 182 2.95 -24.15 -7.55
N PHE A 183 4.25 -24.04 -7.36
CA PHE A 183 5.05 -23.03 -8.05
C PHE A 183 5.24 -23.40 -9.53
N SER A 184 5.11 -22.40 -10.40
CA SER A 184 5.40 -22.49 -11.83
C SER A 184 6.57 -21.57 -12.23
N PRO A 185 7.34 -21.92 -13.27
CA PRO A 185 8.41 -21.06 -13.77
C PRO A 185 7.88 -19.70 -14.20
N PHE A 186 8.56 -18.62 -13.83
CA PHE A 186 8.12 -17.28 -14.20
C PHE A 186 8.22 -17.04 -15.71
N PRO A 187 7.23 -16.41 -16.37
CA PRO A 187 7.30 -16.13 -17.80
C PRO A 187 8.51 -15.28 -18.19
N GLY A 188 8.94 -15.37 -19.45
CA GLY A 188 10.12 -14.64 -19.94
C GLY A 188 11.46 -15.16 -19.40
N THR A 189 11.45 -16.26 -18.63
CA THR A 189 12.64 -16.97 -18.15
C THR A 189 12.81 -18.30 -18.88
N ASN A 190 14.02 -18.88 -18.84
CA ASN A 190 14.28 -20.21 -19.36
C ASN A 190 13.99 -21.26 -18.28
N GLY A 191 12.73 -21.70 -18.16
CA GLY A 191 12.34 -22.70 -17.14
C GLY A 191 12.51 -22.19 -15.71
N GLY A 192 12.32 -20.88 -15.49
CA GLY A 192 12.44 -20.22 -14.19
C GLY A 192 13.80 -19.54 -14.03
N LEU A 193 14.71 -19.69 -15.00
CA LEU A 193 16.08 -19.18 -14.90
C LEU A 193 16.27 -17.92 -15.75
N LEU A 194 16.81 -16.88 -15.13
CA LEU A 194 17.10 -15.59 -15.73
C LEU A 194 18.55 -15.20 -15.47
N ALA A 195 19.40 -15.18 -16.49
CA ALA A 195 20.73 -14.62 -16.38
C ALA A 195 20.68 -13.09 -16.56
N ILE A 196 21.27 -12.34 -15.62
CA ILE A 196 21.31 -10.88 -15.68
C ILE A 196 22.75 -10.39 -15.48
N ARG A 197 23.27 -9.61 -16.44
CA ARG A 197 24.62 -9.06 -16.38
C ARG A 197 24.67 -7.83 -15.50
N SER A 198 25.86 -7.51 -14.95
CA SER A 198 26.05 -6.25 -14.22
C SER A 198 25.71 -5.06 -15.12
N GLY A 199 24.97 -4.08 -14.59
CA GLY A 199 24.46 -2.92 -15.31
C GLY A 199 23.21 -3.18 -16.15
N GLN A 200 22.69 -4.41 -16.17
CA GLN A 200 21.48 -4.75 -16.93
C GLN A 200 20.22 -4.57 -16.06
N ARG A 201 19.17 -4.01 -16.68
CA ARG A 201 17.78 -4.07 -16.20
C ARG A 201 17.02 -5.15 -16.96
N TRP A 202 16.20 -5.91 -16.26
CA TRP A 202 15.22 -6.81 -16.83
C TRP A 202 13.83 -6.50 -16.26
N SER A 203 12.82 -6.52 -17.13
CA SER A 203 11.45 -6.15 -16.80
C SER A 203 10.50 -7.12 -17.47
N GLN A 204 9.55 -7.67 -16.70
CA GLN A 204 8.58 -8.63 -17.21
C GLN A 204 7.25 -8.47 -16.50
N GLU A 205 6.16 -8.51 -17.27
CA GLU A 205 4.80 -8.49 -16.74
C GLU A 205 4.55 -9.73 -15.86
N ILE A 206 4.00 -9.51 -14.66
CA ILE A 206 3.60 -10.53 -13.70
C ILE A 206 2.25 -11.10 -14.13
N PRO A 207 2.11 -12.44 -14.22
CA PRO A 207 0.85 -13.07 -14.56
C PRO A 207 -0.30 -12.66 -13.63
N ALA A 208 -1.48 -12.43 -14.22
CA ALA A 208 -2.71 -12.24 -13.47
C ALA A 208 -2.96 -13.43 -12.52
N GLY A 209 -3.47 -13.12 -11.32
CA GLY A 209 -3.70 -14.08 -10.24
C GLY A 209 -2.48 -14.41 -9.40
N THR A 210 -1.27 -13.93 -9.74
CA THR A 210 -0.06 -14.20 -8.95
C THR A 210 -0.21 -13.65 -7.54
N ALA A 211 -0.06 -14.50 -6.52
CA ALA A 211 -0.13 -14.15 -5.10
C ALA A 211 1.22 -14.31 -4.38
N CYS A 212 2.11 -15.15 -4.93
CA CYS A 212 3.41 -15.42 -4.34
C CYS A 212 4.52 -15.41 -5.40
N LEU A 213 5.66 -14.82 -5.05
CA LEU A 213 6.91 -14.91 -5.80
C LEU A 213 7.98 -15.58 -4.96
N SER A 214 8.75 -16.47 -5.59
CA SER A 214 9.91 -17.13 -5.00
C SER A 214 11.12 -16.83 -5.88
N ILE A 215 12.07 -16.05 -5.34
CA ILE A 215 13.24 -15.58 -6.07
C ILE A 215 14.48 -16.07 -5.33
N LEU A 216 15.33 -16.83 -6.02
CA LEU A 216 16.61 -17.30 -5.53
C LEU A 216 17.74 -16.80 -6.42
N ARG A 217 18.79 -16.27 -5.82
CA ARG A 217 20.01 -15.89 -6.52
C ARG A 217 20.97 -17.08 -6.63
N GLN A 218 21.51 -17.32 -7.82
CA GLN A 218 22.45 -18.42 -8.09
C GLN A 218 23.68 -17.94 -8.88
N ALA A 219 24.84 -18.55 -8.61
CA ALA A 219 26.07 -18.35 -9.38
C ALA A 219 25.90 -18.82 -10.81
N ILE A 220 26.57 -18.13 -11.73
CA ILE A 220 26.84 -18.64 -13.07
C ILE A 220 28.34 -18.69 -13.31
N ASP A 221 28.80 -19.68 -14.06
CA ASP A 221 30.18 -19.79 -14.52
C ASP A 221 30.47 -18.79 -15.67
N PRO A 222 31.72 -18.65 -16.13
CA PRO A 222 32.07 -17.78 -17.25
C PRO A 222 31.33 -18.09 -18.57
N ASP A 223 30.83 -19.33 -18.71
CA ASP A 223 30.08 -19.79 -19.89
C ASP A 223 28.56 -19.54 -19.73
N GLY A 224 28.13 -19.01 -18.58
CA GLY A 224 26.74 -18.68 -18.28
C GLY A 224 25.91 -19.84 -17.73
N ASN A 225 26.53 -20.98 -17.40
CA ASN A 225 25.83 -22.11 -16.79
C ASN A 225 25.66 -21.89 -15.30
N ILE A 226 24.55 -22.38 -14.74
CA ILE A 226 24.30 -22.33 -13.30
C ILE A 226 25.32 -23.22 -12.59
N VAL A 227 26.06 -22.62 -11.67
CA VAL A 227 26.93 -23.38 -10.78
C VAL A 227 26.06 -23.88 -9.62
N PRO A 228 26.00 -25.20 -9.38
CA PRO A 228 25.39 -25.73 -8.17
C PRO A 228 25.99 -25.04 -6.95
N PRO A 229 25.22 -24.82 -5.87
CA PRO A 229 25.80 -24.33 -4.62
C PRO A 229 26.77 -25.39 -4.09
N THR A 230 28.05 -25.28 -4.47
CA THR A 230 29.12 -26.02 -3.84
C THR A 230 29.31 -25.43 -2.44
N ALA A 231 29.73 -26.26 -1.49
CA ALA A 231 29.74 -25.94 -0.05
C ALA A 231 30.51 -24.66 0.37
N ASP A 232 31.23 -24.03 -0.56
CA ASP A 232 31.81 -22.70 -0.40
C ASP A 232 30.89 -21.65 -1.04
N PHE A 233 29.96 -21.14 -0.23
CA PHE A 233 29.16 -19.94 -0.52
C PHE A 233 30.11 -18.73 -0.71
N ARG A 234 30.75 -18.58 -1.87
CA ARG A 234 31.42 -17.33 -2.23
C ARG A 234 30.34 -16.28 -2.41
N ALA A 235 30.00 -15.63 -1.31
CA ALA A 235 28.96 -14.65 -1.19
C ALA A 235 29.17 -13.53 -2.22
N PHE A 236 28.24 -13.36 -3.16
CA PHE A 236 28.30 -12.29 -4.15
C PHE A 236 28.31 -10.93 -3.45
N ALA A 237 29.25 -10.04 -3.75
CA ALA A 237 29.19 -8.67 -3.26
C ALA A 237 28.06 -7.89 -3.98
N GLY A 238 27.41 -6.95 -3.28
CA GLY A 238 26.45 -6.01 -3.88
C GLY A 238 24.96 -6.30 -3.62
N HIS A 239 24.14 -5.25 -3.77
CA HIS A 239 22.70 -5.28 -3.55
C HIS A 239 21.96 -5.73 -4.82
N LEU A 240 20.92 -6.54 -4.66
CA LEU A 240 19.93 -6.79 -5.70
C LEU A 240 18.63 -6.12 -5.29
N THR A 241 18.16 -5.23 -6.16
CA THR A 241 16.91 -4.52 -5.98
C THR A 241 15.85 -5.15 -6.86
N CYS A 242 14.74 -5.54 -6.25
CA CYS A 242 13.51 -5.95 -6.92
C CYS A 242 12.46 -4.86 -6.70
N ALA A 243 11.77 -4.45 -7.76
CA ALA A 243 10.61 -3.57 -7.66
C ALA A 243 9.42 -4.22 -8.37
N ILE A 244 8.26 -4.15 -7.74
CA ILE A 244 6.99 -4.53 -8.37
C ILE A 244 6.28 -3.23 -8.68
N GLU A 245 6.14 -2.94 -9.96
CA GLU A 245 5.55 -1.70 -10.48
C GLU A 245 4.19 -2.02 -11.08
N ARG A 246 3.16 -1.21 -10.83
CA ARG A 246 1.91 -1.32 -11.60
C ARG A 246 2.04 -0.47 -12.85
N GLY A 247 1.82 -1.09 -14.00
CA GLY A 247 1.76 -0.42 -15.29
C GLY A 247 0.56 0.52 -15.40
N ALA A 248 0.68 1.50 -16.30
CA ALA A 248 -0.37 2.47 -16.58
C ALA A 248 -1.66 1.79 -17.07
N VAL A 249 -2.80 2.42 -16.79
CA VAL A 249 -4.11 1.99 -17.32
C VAL A 249 -4.13 2.22 -18.83
N ILE A 250 -4.03 1.17 -19.66
CA ILE A 250 -4.23 1.31 -21.10
C ILE A 250 -5.74 1.44 -21.37
N ARG A 251 -6.25 2.67 -21.50
CA ARG A 251 -7.61 2.93 -22.00
C ARG A 251 -7.61 2.72 -23.52
N LYS A 252 -8.38 1.76 -24.01
CA LYS A 252 -8.75 1.67 -25.44
C LYS A 252 -9.97 2.53 -25.72
#